data_AF-A0A7C5VEN9-F1
#
_entry.id   AF-A0A7C5VEN9-F1
#
_cell.length_a   1.000
_cell.length_b   1.000
_cell.length_c   1.000
_cell.angle_alpha   90.00
_cell.angle_beta   90.00
_cell.angle_gamma   90.00
#
_symmetry.space_group_name_H-M   'P 1'
#
loop_
_entity.id
_entity.type
_entity.pdbx_description
1 polymer ?
#
loop_
_entity_poly.entity_id
_entity_poly.type
_entity_poly.pdbx_seq_one_letter_code
_entity_poly.pdbx_strand_id
1 'polypeptide(L)'
;VTPNVGGNSEAKKVEEVFRTLGRMDWQSFVKHRLPLLKLPPDLREALEEGAIPYTAALELRKVKEEGLRRSLLEEARGGLSLRELKTKVREALVTGEARILKGGTPPPNPYREVLKRLSRLDLNGLPPGKREAVEGYLQALARELGL
;
A
#
# COMPACT_ATOMS: atom_id res chain seq x y z
N VAL A 1 -1.05 -13.17 -45.44
CA VAL A 1 -1.19 -12.64 -44.06
C VAL A 1 -0.47 -11.29 -44.02
N THR A 2 -1.20 -10.18 -43.98
CA THR A 2 -0.63 -8.83 -43.92
C THR A 2 -0.12 -8.54 -42.50
N PRO A 3 1.13 -8.08 -42.31
CA PRO A 3 1.62 -7.71 -41.00
C PRO A 3 0.94 -6.41 -40.55
N ASN A 4 0.49 -6.38 -39.30
CA ASN A 4 -0.20 -5.26 -38.69
C ASN A 4 0.78 -4.09 -38.46
N VAL A 5 0.81 -3.10 -39.37
CA VAL A 5 1.74 -1.94 -39.36
C VAL A 5 1.25 -0.79 -38.47
N GLY A 6 -0.03 -0.79 -38.05
CA GLY A 6 -0.66 0.33 -37.34
C GLY A 6 -0.03 0.66 -35.98
N GLY A 7 0.29 -0.35 -35.16
CA GLY A 7 0.85 -0.14 -33.82
C GLY A 7 2.32 0.30 -33.78
N ASN A 8 3.08 0.04 -34.85
CA ASN A 8 4.52 0.30 -34.89
C ASN A 8 4.84 1.76 -35.29
N SER A 9 3.98 2.40 -36.07
CA SER A 9 4.23 3.78 -36.55
C SER A 9 4.11 4.82 -35.43
N GLU A 10 3.05 4.75 -34.63
CA GLU A 10 2.83 5.66 -33.49
C GLU A 10 3.85 5.42 -32.37
N ALA A 11 4.19 4.17 -32.07
CA ALA A 11 5.23 3.84 -31.09
C ALA A 11 6.58 4.46 -31.47
N LYS A 12 6.98 4.34 -32.74
CA LYS A 12 8.21 4.98 -33.25
C LYS A 12 8.20 6.49 -33.14
N LYS A 13 7.07 7.15 -33.41
CA LYS A 13 6.93 8.59 -33.23
C LYS A 13 7.09 8.99 -31.76
N VAL A 14 6.48 8.27 -30.83
CA VAL A 14 6.63 8.52 -29.39
C VAL A 14 8.10 8.38 -28.98
N GLU A 15 8.77 7.30 -29.38
CA GLU A 15 10.20 7.11 -29.12
C GLU A 15 11.07 8.24 -29.69
N GLU A 16 10.78 8.68 -30.91
CA GLU A 16 11.49 9.78 -31.56
C GLU A 16 11.28 11.11 -30.83
N VAL A 17 10.06 11.41 -30.37
CA VAL A 17 9.77 12.62 -29.57
C VAL A 17 10.60 12.63 -28.28
N PHE A 18 10.62 11.51 -27.54
CA PHE A 18 11.42 11.41 -26.31
C PHE A 18 12.93 11.54 -26.59
N ARG A 19 13.42 10.92 -27.67
CA ARG A 19 14.81 11.04 -28.12
C ARG A 19 15.17 12.48 -28.44
N THR A 20 14.33 13.18 -29.19
CA THR A 20 14.54 14.58 -29.59
C THR A 20 14.50 15.54 -28.39
N LEU A 21 13.59 15.31 -27.43
CA LEU A 21 13.53 16.12 -26.21
C LEU A 21 14.75 15.92 -25.30
N GLY A 22 15.37 14.73 -25.30
CA GLY A 22 16.61 14.44 -24.58
C GLY A 22 16.52 14.53 -23.05
N ARG A 23 15.31 14.69 -22.48
CA ARG A 23 15.11 14.86 -21.03
C ARG A 23 15.03 13.55 -20.26
N MET A 24 14.54 12.49 -20.91
CA MET A 24 14.48 11.12 -20.39
C MET A 24 14.04 10.15 -21.48
N ASP A 25 14.30 8.86 -21.26
CA ASP A 25 13.75 7.78 -22.06
C ASP A 25 12.24 7.60 -21.81
N TRP A 26 11.51 7.15 -22.84
CA TRP A 26 10.06 6.98 -22.79
C TRP A 26 9.63 5.94 -21.74
N GLN A 27 10.41 4.89 -21.49
CA GLN A 27 10.13 3.89 -20.47
C GLN A 27 10.24 4.51 -19.06
N SER A 28 11.22 5.39 -18.87
CA SER A 28 11.38 6.14 -17.63
C SER A 28 10.21 7.09 -17.41
N PHE A 29 9.73 7.76 -18.45
CA PHE A 29 8.52 8.57 -18.39
C PHE A 29 7.29 7.75 -18.01
N VAL A 30 7.06 6.61 -18.67
CA VAL A 30 5.93 5.72 -18.35
C VAL A 30 5.99 5.24 -16.90
N LYS A 31 7.18 4.90 -16.41
CA LYS A 31 7.38 4.40 -15.05
C LYS A 31 7.25 5.49 -13.98
N HIS A 32 7.74 6.70 -14.25
CA HIS A 32 7.95 7.73 -13.21
C HIS A 32 7.18 9.04 -13.41
N ARG A 33 6.59 9.29 -14.57
CA ARG A 33 5.83 10.52 -14.85
C ARG A 33 4.37 10.23 -15.14
N LEU A 34 4.08 9.20 -15.91
CA LEU A 34 2.70 8.80 -16.22
C LEU A 34 1.84 8.52 -14.96
N PRO A 35 2.37 7.94 -13.85
CA PRO A 35 1.59 7.77 -12.63
C PRO A 35 1.15 9.08 -11.97
N LEU A 36 1.77 10.22 -12.30
CA LEU A 36 1.43 11.53 -11.77
C LEU A 36 0.12 12.08 -12.34
N LEU A 37 -0.26 11.66 -13.54
CA LEU A 37 -1.54 12.05 -14.15
C LEU A 37 -2.75 11.56 -13.35
N LYS A 38 -2.54 10.57 -12.47
CA LYS A 38 -3.58 10.01 -11.59
C LYS A 38 -3.45 10.51 -10.15
N LEU A 39 -2.67 11.55 -9.90
CA LEU A 39 -2.59 12.13 -8.57
C LEU A 39 -3.90 12.88 -8.25
N PRO A 40 -4.39 12.76 -7.00
CA PRO A 40 -5.36 13.69 -6.46
C PRO A 40 -4.91 15.15 -6.65
N PRO A 41 -5.83 16.10 -6.92
CA PRO A 41 -5.49 17.50 -7.20
C PRO A 41 -4.60 18.14 -6.13
N ASP A 42 -4.86 17.86 -4.86
CA ASP A 42 -4.10 18.35 -3.69
C ASP A 42 -2.63 17.91 -3.73
N LEU A 43 -2.36 16.67 -4.14
CA LEU A 43 -1.00 16.17 -4.26
C LEU A 43 -0.29 16.66 -5.52
N ARG A 44 -1.06 16.88 -6.60
CA ARG A 44 -0.50 17.41 -7.87
C ARG A 44 -0.03 18.85 -7.67
N GLU A 45 -0.87 19.69 -7.08
CA GLU A 45 -0.55 21.09 -6.78
C GLU A 45 0.69 21.19 -5.89
N ALA A 46 0.73 20.43 -4.79
CA ALA A 46 1.90 20.42 -3.90
C ALA A 46 3.20 19.95 -4.57
N LEU A 47 3.11 19.02 -5.53
CA LEU A 47 4.26 18.56 -6.30
C LEU A 47 4.72 19.61 -7.33
N GLU A 48 3.78 20.26 -8.01
CA GLU A 48 4.04 21.30 -9.02
C GLU A 48 4.64 22.57 -8.39
N GLU A 49 4.20 22.93 -7.18
CA GLU A 49 4.77 24.01 -6.36
C GLU A 49 6.18 23.69 -5.83
N GLY A 50 6.62 22.42 -5.93
CA GLY A 50 7.86 21.95 -5.33
C GLY A 50 7.80 21.82 -3.80
N ALA A 51 6.62 21.90 -3.20
CA ALA A 51 6.42 21.81 -1.75
C ALA A 51 6.66 20.41 -1.20
N ILE A 52 6.49 19.38 -2.04
CA ILE A 52 6.83 17.99 -1.70
C ILE A 52 7.62 17.31 -2.83
N PRO A 53 8.53 16.37 -2.51
CA PRO A 53 9.19 15.59 -3.54
C PRO A 53 8.25 14.55 -4.16
N TYR A 54 8.58 14.15 -5.39
CA TYR A 54 7.87 13.10 -6.16
C TYR A 54 7.56 11.83 -5.36
N THR A 55 8.53 11.36 -4.57
CA THR A 55 8.40 10.12 -3.78
C THR A 55 7.37 10.26 -2.66
N ALA A 56 7.25 11.46 -2.08
CA ALA A 56 6.23 11.76 -1.08
C ALA A 56 4.84 11.80 -1.71
N ALA A 57 4.68 12.45 -2.87
CA ALA A 57 3.43 12.48 -3.62
C ALA A 57 2.92 11.07 -3.95
N LEU A 58 3.81 10.16 -4.40
CA LEU A 58 3.42 8.77 -4.67
C LEU A 58 3.02 7.99 -3.42
N GLU A 59 3.65 8.25 -2.28
CA GLU A 59 3.33 7.58 -1.02
C GLU A 59 1.98 8.05 -0.49
N LEU A 60 1.75 9.37 -0.44
CA LEU A 60 0.50 9.99 -0.02
C LEU A 60 -0.70 9.58 -0.88
N ARG A 61 -0.49 9.34 -2.18
CA ARG A 61 -1.54 8.86 -3.11
C ARG A 61 -2.20 7.56 -2.64
N LYS A 62 -1.52 6.74 -1.83
CA LYS A 62 -2.09 5.49 -1.30
C LYS A 62 -3.26 5.75 -0.33
N VAL A 63 -3.27 6.92 0.32
CA VAL A 63 -4.32 7.33 1.25
C VAL A 63 -5.52 7.88 0.47
N LYS A 64 -6.59 7.08 0.40
CA LYS A 64 -7.80 7.43 -0.36
C LYS A 64 -8.66 8.47 0.35
N GLU A 65 -8.75 8.37 1.67
CA GLU A 65 -9.50 9.31 2.51
C GLU A 65 -8.82 10.69 2.46
N GLU A 66 -9.58 11.70 2.09
CA GLU A 66 -9.07 13.02 1.75
C GLU A 66 -8.59 13.80 2.97
N GLY A 67 -9.30 13.73 4.10
CA GLY A 67 -8.92 14.43 5.33
C GLY A 67 -7.57 13.95 5.87
N LEU A 68 -7.38 12.64 5.97
CA LEU A 68 -6.12 12.01 6.36
C LEU A 68 -5.00 12.33 5.38
N ARG A 69 -5.28 12.28 4.07
CA ARG A 69 -4.28 12.62 3.05
C ARG A 69 -3.81 14.07 3.19
N ARG A 70 -4.73 15.03 3.37
CA ARG A 70 -4.38 16.45 3.57
C ARG A 70 -3.57 16.67 4.84
N SER A 71 -3.92 16.02 5.95
CA SER A 71 -3.14 16.10 7.19
C SER A 71 -1.69 15.63 6.98
N LEU A 72 -1.50 14.49 6.33
CA LEU A 72 -0.17 13.95 6.04
C LEU A 72 0.59 14.78 5.00
N LEU A 73 -0.11 15.46 4.10
CA LEU A 73 0.47 16.39 3.14
C LEU A 73 1.11 17.59 3.87
N GLU A 74 0.42 18.18 4.83
CA GLU A 74 0.96 19.30 5.62
C GLU A 74 2.19 18.89 6.43
N GLU A 75 2.17 17.69 7.03
CA GLU A 75 3.35 17.14 7.70
C GLU A 75 4.51 16.95 6.71
N ALA A 76 4.24 16.47 5.50
CA ALA A 76 5.25 16.32 4.45
C ALA A 76 5.83 17.67 3.99
N ARG A 77 5.00 18.72 3.87
CA ARG A 77 5.46 20.10 3.59
C ARG A 77 6.36 20.62 4.71
N GLY A 78 6.12 20.20 5.96
CA GLY A 78 6.94 20.52 7.13
C GLY A 78 8.30 19.81 7.19
N GLY A 79 8.69 19.04 6.17
CA GLY A 79 10.01 18.40 6.09
C GLY A 79 10.06 16.98 6.65
N LEU A 80 8.92 16.31 6.79
CA LEU A 80 8.86 14.90 7.19
C LEU A 80 9.72 14.03 6.26
N SER A 81 10.57 13.18 6.83
CA SER A 81 11.39 12.29 6.01
C SER A 81 10.52 11.26 5.27
N LEU A 82 11.00 10.78 4.12
CA LEU A 82 10.27 9.75 3.35
C LEU A 82 10.03 8.47 4.16
N ARG A 83 10.92 8.15 5.12
CA ARG A 83 10.77 6.98 6.00
C ARG A 83 9.62 7.18 6.99
N GLU A 84 9.57 8.34 7.65
CA GLU A 84 8.51 8.67 8.59
C GLU A 84 7.16 8.78 7.88
N LEU A 85 7.14 9.38 6.68
CA LEU A 85 5.95 9.46 5.85
C LEU A 85 5.39 8.06 5.51
N LYS A 86 6.26 7.12 5.13
CA LYS A 86 5.85 5.72 4.87
C LYS A 86 5.25 5.06 6.11
N THR A 87 5.80 5.32 7.29
CA THR A 87 5.26 4.81 8.56
C THR A 87 3.86 5.38 8.80
N LYS A 88 3.70 6.70 8.73
CA LYS A 88 2.42 7.37 8.96
C LYS A 88 1.36 7.01 7.92
N VAL A 89 1.74 6.87 6.66
CA VAL A 89 0.83 6.38 5.60
C VAL A 89 0.38 4.95 5.89
N ARG A 90 1.28 4.08 6.35
CA ARG A 90 0.91 2.72 6.77
C ARG A 90 -0.07 2.73 7.95
N GLU A 91 0.19 3.56 8.95
CA GLU A 91 -0.71 3.73 10.10
C GLU A 91 -2.07 4.27 9.66
N ALA A 92 -2.10 5.31 8.81
CA ALA A 92 -3.34 5.88 8.28
C ALA A 92 -4.12 4.87 7.44
N LEU A 93 -3.45 3.96 6.73
CA LEU A 93 -4.12 2.86 6.03
C LEU A 93 -4.69 1.84 7.03
N VAL A 94 -3.98 1.45 8.08
CA VAL A 94 -4.48 0.52 9.10
C VAL A 94 -5.62 1.12 9.93
N THR A 95 -5.49 2.38 10.36
CA THR A 95 -6.49 3.10 11.16
C THR A 95 -7.66 3.57 10.31
N GLY A 96 -7.41 3.98 9.06
CA GLY A 96 -8.44 4.32 8.07
C GLY A 96 -9.23 3.09 7.65
N GLU A 97 -8.56 1.95 7.44
CA GLU A 97 -9.20 0.64 7.33
C GLU A 97 -10.08 0.42 8.57
N ALA A 98 -9.54 0.47 9.81
CA ALA A 98 -10.32 0.29 11.04
C ALA A 98 -11.54 1.23 11.20
N ARG A 99 -11.49 2.48 10.72
CA ARG A 99 -12.62 3.43 10.69
C ARG A 99 -13.70 3.02 9.69
N ILE A 100 -13.32 2.46 8.54
CA ILE A 100 -14.26 1.91 7.55
C ILE A 100 -14.97 0.68 8.11
N LEU A 101 -14.39 -0.08 9.05
CA LEU A 101 -14.95 -1.37 9.53
C LEU A 101 -16.03 -1.24 10.59
N LYS A 102 -16.26 -0.03 11.12
CA LYS A 102 -17.55 0.30 11.77
C LYS A 102 -18.71 0.39 10.75
N GLY A 103 -18.42 0.16 9.47
CA GLY A 103 -19.34 -0.05 8.34
C GLY A 103 -18.64 -0.67 7.10
N GLY A 104 -17.88 -1.78 7.25
CA GLY A 104 -17.36 -2.55 6.09
C GLY A 104 -16.04 -3.34 6.25
N THR A 105 -16.11 -4.61 6.71
CA THR A 105 -15.16 -5.77 6.71
C THR A 105 -13.92 -5.79 7.64
N PRO A 106 -13.72 -6.82 8.49
CA PRO A 106 -13.02 -6.73 9.77
C PRO A 106 -11.49 -6.52 9.70
N PRO A 107 -10.90 -5.92 10.76
CA PRO A 107 -9.51 -5.50 10.76
C PRO A 107 -8.59 -6.71 10.63
N PRO A 108 -7.33 -6.53 10.17
CA PRO A 108 -6.36 -7.60 10.22
C PRO A 108 -6.22 -8.07 11.66
N ASN A 109 -6.76 -9.26 11.92
CA ASN A 109 -6.81 -9.85 13.24
C ASN A 109 -5.38 -9.87 13.82
N PRO A 110 -5.10 -9.22 14.96
CA PRO A 110 -3.76 -9.21 15.56
C PRO A 110 -3.30 -10.63 15.93
N TYR A 111 -4.25 -11.56 16.05
CA TYR A 111 -4.02 -12.98 16.26
C TYR A 111 -3.97 -13.79 14.95
N ARG A 112 -4.04 -13.17 13.75
CA ARG A 112 -4.06 -13.87 12.45
C ARG A 112 -2.86 -14.81 12.27
N GLU A 113 -1.68 -14.34 12.66
CA GLU A 113 -0.46 -15.16 12.57
C GLU A 113 -0.50 -16.31 13.60
N VAL A 114 -1.02 -16.06 14.80
CA VAL A 114 -1.20 -17.07 15.85
C VAL A 114 -2.20 -18.15 15.40
N LEU A 115 -3.36 -17.75 14.89
CA LEU A 115 -4.39 -18.65 14.38
C LEU A 115 -3.89 -19.47 13.18
N LYS A 116 -3.16 -18.85 12.26
CA LYS A 116 -2.55 -19.56 11.12
C LYS A 116 -1.55 -20.61 11.59
N ARG A 117 -0.73 -20.31 12.61
CA ARG A 117 0.21 -21.27 13.19
C ARG A 117 -0.53 -22.40 13.93
N LEU A 118 -1.54 -22.08 14.73
CA LEU A 118 -2.36 -23.06 15.44
C LEU A 118 -3.06 -24.02 14.46
N SER A 119 -3.60 -23.52 13.34
CA SER A 119 -4.26 -24.37 12.33
C SER A 119 -3.36 -25.42 11.67
N ARG A 120 -2.04 -25.23 11.74
CA ARG A 120 -1.02 -26.10 11.14
C ARG A 120 -0.19 -26.85 12.17
N LEU A 121 -0.44 -26.62 13.46
CA LEU A 121 0.34 -27.19 14.54
C LEU A 121 -0.08 -28.65 14.75
N ASP A 122 0.88 -29.56 14.76
CA ASP A 122 0.65 -30.94 15.19
C ASP A 122 0.74 -31.02 16.72
N LEU A 123 -0.41 -31.23 17.38
CA LEU A 123 -0.50 -31.34 18.83
C LEU A 123 0.20 -32.59 19.38
N ASN A 124 0.30 -33.67 18.59
CA ASN A 124 0.96 -34.91 19.02
C ASN A 124 2.49 -34.84 18.93
N GLY A 125 3.01 -33.89 18.13
CA GLY A 125 4.45 -33.62 18.01
C GLY A 125 5.02 -32.72 19.10
N LEU A 126 4.19 -32.23 20.03
CA LEU A 126 4.62 -31.34 21.11
C LEU A 126 5.11 -32.12 22.35
N PRO A 127 6.09 -31.59 23.10
CA PRO A 127 6.46 -32.12 24.42
C PRO A 127 5.23 -32.18 25.35
N PRO A 128 5.12 -33.21 26.21
CA PRO A 128 3.90 -33.48 26.98
C PRO A 128 3.41 -32.27 27.80
N GLY A 129 4.32 -31.56 28.50
CA GLY A 129 3.93 -30.38 29.27
C GLY A 129 3.47 -29.17 28.43
N LYS A 130 3.97 -29.03 27.19
CA LYS A 130 3.51 -27.96 26.28
C LYS A 130 2.17 -28.32 25.65
N ARG A 131 1.96 -29.61 25.34
CA ARG A 131 0.71 -30.12 24.81
C ARG A 131 -0.44 -29.85 25.78
N GLU A 132 -0.29 -30.25 27.04
CA GLU A 132 -1.31 -30.06 28.07
C GLU A 132 -1.68 -28.58 28.25
N ALA A 133 -0.69 -27.69 28.27
CA ALA A 133 -0.93 -26.25 28.34
C ALA A 133 -1.70 -25.72 27.12
N VAL A 134 -1.31 -26.12 25.90
CA VAL A 134 -1.99 -25.71 24.66
C VAL A 134 -3.42 -26.24 24.60
N GLU A 135 -3.63 -27.51 24.95
CA GLU A 135 -4.97 -28.11 25.04
C GLU A 135 -5.85 -27.38 26.06
N GLY A 136 -5.30 -27.01 27.22
CA GLY A 136 -6.00 -26.21 28.22
C GLY A 136 -6.46 -24.84 27.69
N TYR A 137 -5.58 -24.11 26.97
CA TYR A 137 -5.96 -22.85 26.35
C TYR A 137 -7.02 -23.03 25.26
N LEU A 138 -6.94 -24.10 24.46
CA LEU A 138 -7.94 -24.39 23.43
C LEU A 138 -9.30 -24.75 24.02
N GLN A 139 -9.34 -25.52 25.11
CA GLN A 139 -10.58 -25.82 25.83
C GLN A 139 -11.20 -24.57 26.47
N ALA A 140 -10.37 -23.72 27.08
CA ALA A 140 -10.84 -22.44 27.61
C ALA A 140 -11.44 -21.57 26.50
N LEU A 141 -10.77 -21.50 25.34
CA LEU A 141 -11.27 -20.77 24.17
C LEU A 141 -12.58 -21.36 23.64
N ALA A 142 -12.70 -22.69 23.55
CA ALA A 142 -13.91 -23.37 23.09
C ALA A 142 -15.10 -23.05 24.02
N ARG A 143 -14.88 -23.08 25.33
CA ARG A 143 -15.89 -22.72 26.33
C ARG A 143 -16.39 -21.28 26.17
N GLU A 144 -15.48 -20.32 26.02
CA GLU A 144 -15.83 -18.90 25.85
C GLU A 144 -16.54 -18.62 24.51
N LEU A 145 -16.23 -19.41 23.47
CA LEU A 145 -16.82 -19.27 22.14
C LEU A 145 -18.08 -20.14 21.93
N GLY A 146 -18.44 -20.99 22.88
CA GLY A 146 -19.59 -21.90 22.77
C GLY A 146 -19.43 -22.98 21.70
N LEU A 147 -18.20 -23.45 21.48
CA LEU A 147 -17.85 -24.51 20.54
C LEU A 147 -17.81 -25.89 21.21
#